data_AF-A0A7X9S381-F1
#
_entry.id   AF-A0A7X9S381-F1
#
_cell.length_a   1.000
_cell.length_b   1.000
_cell.length_c   1.000
_cell.angle_alpha   90.00
_cell.angle_beta   90.00
_cell.angle_gamma   90.00
#
_symmetry.space_group_name_H-M   'P 1'
#
loop_
_entity.id
_entity.type
_entity.pdbx_description
1 polymer ?
#
loop_
_entity_poly.entity_id
_entity_poly.type
_entity_poly.pdbx_seq_one_letter_code
_entity_poly.pdbx_strand_id
1 'polypeptide(L)'
;MNKWKDWLKKWNMTDLKIKTSFLEMDWKPQRADKDAAWELYIELITRITTQDLKDNDGDEQEALESIYKIFGLTREIIKKYKLECMEFTKIAIVILNQVIRPFTAKWSKKVKHDFSQNDKKHFREELKILQRELIVYTQMLGDMAGVEEIDDLTLLEQ
;
A
#
# COMPACT_ATOMS: atom_id res chain seq x y z
N MET A 1 -22.78 -5.58 -13.66
CA MET A 1 -22.40 -4.79 -12.46
C MET A 1 -20.88 -4.78 -12.42
N ASN A 2 -20.26 -3.60 -12.36
CA ASN A 2 -18.82 -3.46 -12.54
C ASN A 2 -18.11 -3.75 -11.21
N LYS A 3 -17.78 -5.02 -11.00
CA LYS A 3 -17.24 -5.50 -9.72
C LYS A 3 -15.92 -4.84 -9.34
N TRP A 4 -15.12 -4.35 -10.28
CA TRP A 4 -13.88 -3.60 -9.97
C TRP A 4 -14.18 -2.23 -9.35
N LYS A 5 -15.11 -1.47 -9.95
CA LYS A 5 -15.56 -0.18 -9.40
C LYS A 5 -16.21 -0.36 -8.03
N ASP A 6 -17.02 -1.40 -7.87
CA ASP A 6 -17.69 -1.68 -6.61
C ASP A 6 -16.70 -2.09 -5.52
N TRP A 7 -15.65 -2.86 -5.87
CA TRP A 7 -14.56 -3.20 -4.96
C TRP A 7 -13.79 -1.96 -4.50
N LEU A 8 -13.43 -1.04 -5.41
CA LEU A 8 -12.78 0.24 -5.00
C LEU A 8 -13.68 1.09 -4.11
N LYS A 9 -14.99 1.11 -4.38
CA LYS A 9 -15.96 1.81 -3.55
C LYS A 9 -16.06 1.23 -2.14
N LYS A 10 -16.01 -0.11 -1.99
CA LYS A 10 -15.96 -0.77 -0.66
C LYS A 10 -14.86 -0.17 0.22
N TRP A 11 -13.71 0.11 -0.38
CA TRP A 11 -12.51 0.60 0.31
C TRP A 11 -12.31 2.12 0.25
N ASN A 12 -13.31 2.89 -0.22
CA ASN A 12 -13.23 4.34 -0.40
C ASN A 12 -12.01 4.80 -1.25
N MET A 13 -11.56 3.98 -2.19
CA MET A 13 -10.39 4.22 -3.06
C MET A 13 -10.80 4.73 -4.46
N THR A 14 -11.85 5.55 -4.52
CA THR A 14 -12.43 6.01 -5.79
C THR A 14 -11.63 7.09 -6.50
N ASP A 15 -10.73 7.77 -5.79
CA ASP A 15 -9.90 8.85 -6.34
C ASP A 15 -8.68 8.34 -7.13
N LEU A 16 -8.42 7.03 -7.08
CA LEU A 16 -7.35 6.40 -7.86
C LEU A 16 -7.64 6.51 -9.36
N LYS A 17 -6.68 7.05 -10.10
CA LYS A 17 -6.79 7.17 -11.56
C LYS A 17 -6.53 5.82 -12.21
N ILE A 18 -7.59 5.05 -12.42
CA ILE A 18 -7.56 3.76 -13.10
C ILE A 18 -8.10 3.92 -14.51
N LYS A 19 -7.40 3.35 -15.51
CA LYS A 19 -7.85 3.37 -16.90
C LYS A 19 -9.24 2.76 -17.03
N THR A 20 -10.13 3.41 -17.76
CA THR A 20 -11.52 2.96 -17.96
C THR A 20 -11.60 1.53 -18.49
N SER A 21 -10.69 1.16 -19.40
CA SER A 21 -10.59 -0.20 -19.94
C SER A 21 -10.38 -1.27 -18.87
N PHE A 22 -9.71 -0.97 -17.76
CA PHE A 22 -9.55 -1.91 -16.65
C PHE A 22 -10.76 -1.94 -15.74
N LEU A 23 -11.39 -0.78 -15.52
CA LEU A 23 -12.62 -0.72 -14.77
C LEU A 23 -13.69 -1.58 -15.44
N GLU A 24 -13.78 -1.62 -16.76
CA GLU A 24 -14.81 -2.39 -17.48
C GLU A 24 -14.58 -3.91 -17.49
N MET A 25 -13.45 -4.41 -16.98
CA MET A 25 -13.18 -5.85 -16.88
C MET A 25 -13.90 -6.49 -15.68
N ASP A 26 -14.22 -7.78 -15.79
CA ASP A 26 -14.76 -8.55 -14.67
C ASP A 26 -13.69 -8.75 -13.59
N TRP A 27 -13.97 -8.29 -12.37
CA TRP A 27 -13.18 -8.62 -11.18
C TRP A 27 -13.24 -10.13 -10.92
N LYS A 28 -12.11 -10.82 -11.13
CA LYS A 28 -12.00 -12.25 -10.86
C LYS A 28 -10.58 -12.62 -10.41
N PRO A 29 -10.18 -12.28 -9.18
CA PRO A 29 -8.89 -12.70 -8.62
C PRO A 29 -8.71 -14.21 -8.73
N GLN A 30 -7.64 -14.63 -9.37
CA GLN A 30 -7.26 -16.03 -9.49
C GLN A 30 -6.43 -16.46 -8.29
N ARG A 31 -6.13 -17.76 -8.19
CA ARG A 31 -5.31 -18.28 -7.09
C ARG A 31 -3.99 -17.53 -6.93
N ALA A 32 -3.29 -17.25 -8.04
CA ALA A 32 -2.04 -16.50 -8.01
C ALA A 32 -2.22 -15.04 -7.56
N ASP A 33 -3.36 -14.38 -7.83
CA ASP A 33 -3.66 -13.07 -7.24
C ASP A 33 -3.81 -13.15 -5.73
N LYS A 34 -4.52 -14.17 -5.23
CA LYS A 34 -4.74 -14.37 -3.79
C LYS A 34 -3.42 -14.65 -3.07
N ASP A 35 -2.61 -15.54 -3.63
CA ASP A 35 -1.30 -15.90 -3.09
C ASP A 35 -0.37 -14.67 -3.07
N ALA A 36 -0.34 -13.88 -4.16
CA ALA A 36 0.42 -12.64 -4.22
C ALA A 36 -0.07 -11.60 -3.21
N ALA A 37 -1.39 -11.44 -3.08
CA ALA A 37 -2.00 -10.53 -2.13
C ALA A 37 -1.70 -10.93 -0.68
N TRP A 38 -1.75 -12.22 -0.37
CA TRP A 38 -1.39 -12.76 0.94
C TRP A 38 0.07 -12.46 1.30
N GLU A 39 1.01 -12.68 0.37
CA GLU A 39 2.43 -12.41 0.61
C GLU A 39 2.69 -10.93 0.91
N LEU A 40 2.10 -10.01 0.13
CA LEU A 40 2.26 -8.59 0.39
C LEU A 40 1.49 -8.13 1.65
N TYR A 41 0.34 -8.72 1.93
CA TYR A 41 -0.45 -8.47 3.14
C TYR A 41 0.37 -8.74 4.40
N ILE A 42 1.02 -9.92 4.50
CA ILE A 42 1.89 -10.27 5.62
C ILE A 42 3.06 -9.30 5.76
N GLU A 43 3.68 -8.91 4.64
CA GLU A 43 4.76 -7.92 4.64
C GLU A 43 4.29 -6.55 5.17
N LEU A 44 3.08 -6.11 4.82
CA LEU A 44 2.59 -4.79 5.23
C LEU A 44 2.07 -4.74 6.67
N ILE A 45 1.40 -5.79 7.17
CA ILE A 45 0.93 -5.83 8.57
C ILE A 45 2.07 -5.94 9.58
N THR A 46 3.21 -6.52 9.19
CA THR A 46 4.35 -6.75 10.11
C THR A 46 5.40 -5.64 10.06
N ARG A 47 5.26 -4.66 9.18
CA ARG A 47 6.21 -3.55 9.03
C ARG A 47 5.82 -2.37 9.90
N ILE A 48 6.83 -1.74 10.47
CA ILE A 48 6.76 -0.46 11.22
C ILE A 48 6.01 0.64 10.45
N THR A 49 5.92 0.57 9.13
CA THR A 49 5.16 1.55 8.32
C THR A 49 3.68 1.61 8.62
N THR A 50 3.08 0.60 9.25
CA THR A 50 1.67 0.62 9.68
C THR A 50 1.51 0.96 11.17
N GLN A 51 2.58 0.96 11.94
CA GLN A 51 2.56 1.27 13.37
C GLN A 51 2.73 2.78 13.60
N ASP A 52 1.96 3.34 14.52
CA ASP A 52 2.09 4.73 14.93
C ASP A 52 3.47 4.94 15.57
N LEU A 53 4.36 5.62 14.86
CA LEU A 53 5.55 6.18 15.48
C LEU A 53 5.07 7.27 16.43
N LYS A 54 5.14 7.01 17.75
CA LYS A 54 4.97 8.07 18.76
C LYS A 54 5.84 9.26 18.34
N ASP A 55 5.36 10.49 18.59
CA ASP A 55 5.98 11.70 18.04
C ASP A 55 7.49 11.89 18.38
N ASN A 56 8.02 11.13 19.35
CA ASN A 56 9.43 11.11 19.74
C ASN A 56 10.21 9.84 19.36
N ASP A 57 9.55 8.80 18.85
CA ASP A 57 10.16 7.53 18.48
C ASP A 57 10.30 7.40 16.96
N GLY A 58 11.34 6.68 16.51
CA GLY A 58 11.63 6.40 15.11
C GLY A 58 12.32 7.52 14.34
N ASP A 59 13.21 7.11 13.43
CA ASP A 59 13.98 7.99 12.55
C ASP A 59 13.27 8.18 11.19
N GLU A 60 13.17 9.42 10.69
CA GLU A 60 12.47 9.72 9.43
C GLU A 60 13.12 9.06 8.21
N GLN A 61 14.44 8.86 8.23
CA GLN A 61 15.15 8.13 7.20
C GLN A 61 14.76 6.65 7.24
N GLU A 62 14.71 6.02 8.41
CA GLU A 62 14.27 4.63 8.55
C GLU A 62 12.81 4.43 8.09
N ALA A 63 11.92 5.34 8.47
CA ALA A 63 10.52 5.31 8.03
C ALA A 63 10.43 5.41 6.50
N LEU A 64 11.16 6.35 5.91
CA LEU A 64 11.20 6.55 4.46
C LEU A 64 11.79 5.34 3.73
N GLU A 65 12.86 4.75 4.26
CA GLU A 65 13.48 3.55 3.71
C GLU A 65 12.52 2.35 3.78
N SER A 66 11.78 2.20 4.88
CA SER A 66 10.79 1.15 5.03
C SER A 66 9.66 1.27 4.00
N ILE A 67 9.15 2.48 3.76
CA ILE A 67 8.17 2.76 2.70
C ILE A 67 8.77 2.46 1.32
N TYR A 68 10.01 2.85 1.06
CA TYR A 68 10.66 2.61 -0.22
C TYR A 68 10.83 1.11 -0.52
N LYS A 69 11.05 0.27 0.51
CA LYS A 69 11.16 -1.19 0.36
C LYS A 69 9.90 -1.82 -0.24
N ILE A 70 8.72 -1.23 -0.09
CA ILE A 70 7.46 -1.71 -0.68
C ILE A 70 7.58 -1.83 -2.21
N PHE A 71 8.31 -0.93 -2.88
CA PHE A 71 8.56 -1.07 -4.33
C PHE A 71 9.33 -2.35 -4.67
N GLY A 72 10.30 -2.75 -3.85
CA GLY A 72 11.09 -3.96 -4.04
C GLY A 72 10.22 -5.20 -3.90
N LEU A 73 9.56 -5.32 -2.74
CA LEU A 73 8.69 -6.45 -2.38
C LEU A 73 7.61 -6.68 -3.43
N THR A 74 6.86 -5.63 -3.79
CA THR A 74 5.81 -5.73 -4.80
C THR A 74 6.35 -6.19 -6.15
N ARG A 75 7.54 -5.71 -6.58
CA ARG A 75 8.15 -6.16 -7.84
C ARG A 75 8.58 -7.62 -7.78
N GLU A 76 9.09 -8.08 -6.64
CA GLU A 76 9.48 -9.48 -6.45
C GLU A 76 8.26 -10.40 -6.52
N ILE A 77 7.17 -10.05 -5.83
CA ILE A 77 5.91 -10.80 -5.87
C ILE A 77 5.34 -10.83 -7.30
N ILE A 78 5.25 -9.69 -7.99
CA ILE A 78 4.77 -9.65 -9.39
C ILE A 78 5.65 -10.52 -10.30
N LYS A 79 6.98 -10.51 -10.12
CA LYS A 79 7.88 -11.36 -10.93
C LYS A 79 7.73 -12.85 -10.62
N LYS A 80 7.42 -13.20 -9.37
CA LYS A 80 7.21 -14.58 -8.92
C LYS A 80 5.95 -15.17 -9.56
N TYR A 81 4.82 -14.47 -9.50
CA TYR A 81 3.53 -14.94 -10.01
C TYR A 81 3.25 -14.55 -11.47
N LYS A 82 4.05 -13.63 -12.04
CA LYS A 82 4.02 -13.23 -13.46
C LYS A 82 2.60 -12.79 -13.88
N LEU A 83 2.19 -13.19 -15.09
CA LEU A 83 0.91 -12.84 -15.70
C LEU A 83 -0.30 -13.52 -15.03
N GLU A 84 -0.10 -14.40 -14.05
CA GLU A 84 -1.20 -15.08 -13.36
C GLU A 84 -1.78 -14.24 -12.20
N CYS A 85 -1.08 -13.18 -11.77
CA CYS A 85 -1.52 -12.26 -10.70
C CYS A 85 -1.94 -10.87 -11.22
N MET A 86 -2.73 -10.84 -12.29
CA MET A 86 -3.06 -9.58 -12.97
C MET A 86 -3.92 -8.62 -12.14
N GLU A 87 -4.85 -9.11 -11.33
CA GLU A 87 -5.69 -8.24 -10.49
C GLU A 87 -4.88 -7.63 -9.35
N PHE A 88 -4.03 -8.43 -8.70
CA PHE A 88 -3.04 -7.94 -7.75
C PHE A 88 -2.10 -6.91 -8.40
N THR A 89 -1.56 -7.22 -9.59
CA THR A 89 -0.64 -6.34 -10.30
C THR A 89 -1.26 -4.98 -10.62
N LYS A 90 -2.53 -4.96 -11.07
CA LYS A 90 -3.24 -3.71 -11.41
C LYS A 90 -3.32 -2.79 -10.19
N ILE A 91 -3.81 -3.28 -9.05
CA ILE A 91 -3.95 -2.44 -7.85
C ILE A 91 -2.58 -2.03 -7.29
N ALA A 92 -1.63 -2.96 -7.24
CA ALA A 92 -0.31 -2.72 -6.68
C ALA A 92 0.46 -1.63 -7.46
N ILE A 93 0.42 -1.67 -8.80
CA ILE A 93 1.07 -0.65 -9.64
C ILE A 93 0.41 0.73 -9.48
N VAL A 94 -0.91 0.78 -9.28
CA VAL A 94 -1.62 2.03 -9.02
C VAL A 94 -1.19 2.62 -7.68
N ILE A 95 -1.18 1.84 -6.60
CA ILE A 95 -0.77 2.28 -5.26
C ILE A 95 0.70 2.72 -5.24
N LEU A 96 1.61 1.92 -5.81
CA LEU A 96 3.02 2.28 -5.90
C LEU A 96 3.24 3.64 -6.57
N ASN A 97 2.50 3.95 -7.64
CA ASN A 97 2.76 5.15 -8.44
C ASN A 97 1.95 6.38 -8.01
N GLN A 98 0.73 6.20 -7.50
CA GLN A 98 -0.16 7.32 -7.18
C GLN A 98 -0.14 7.67 -5.69
N VAL A 99 0.18 6.70 -4.82
CA VAL A 99 0.17 6.88 -3.36
C VAL A 99 1.61 6.95 -2.82
N ILE A 100 2.43 5.93 -3.08
CA ILE A 100 3.75 5.81 -2.45
C ILE A 100 4.82 6.67 -3.16
N ARG A 101 4.81 6.72 -4.50
CA ARG A 101 5.82 7.47 -5.28
C ARG A 101 5.84 8.97 -4.97
N PRO A 102 4.70 9.70 -4.89
CA PRO A 102 4.72 11.13 -4.57
C PRO A 102 5.38 11.43 -3.23
N PHE A 103 5.04 10.66 -2.19
CA PHE A 103 5.63 10.80 -0.87
C PHE A 103 7.15 10.56 -0.89
N THR A 104 7.57 9.40 -1.42
CA THR A 104 9.00 9.04 -1.46
C THR A 104 9.83 9.99 -2.32
N ALA A 105 9.30 10.45 -3.46
CA ALA A 105 9.99 11.41 -4.32
C ALA A 105 10.19 12.76 -3.64
N LYS A 106 9.18 13.25 -2.89
CA LYS A 106 9.24 14.51 -2.15
C LYS A 106 10.29 14.47 -1.05
N TRP A 107 10.28 13.42 -0.24
CA TRP A 107 11.06 13.39 1.01
C TRP A 107 12.47 12.83 0.85
N SER A 108 12.72 11.95 -0.13
CA SER A 108 14.04 11.32 -0.33
C SER A 108 15.21 12.28 -0.51
N LYS A 109 15.01 13.41 -1.21
CA LYS A 109 16.05 14.43 -1.36
C LYS A 109 16.22 15.26 -0.08
N LYS A 110 15.12 15.63 0.57
CA LYS A 110 15.11 16.51 1.75
C LYS A 110 15.77 15.84 2.95
N VAL A 111 15.35 14.61 3.27
CA VAL A 111 15.86 13.84 4.41
C VAL A 111 17.39 13.64 4.32
N LYS A 112 17.95 13.49 3.11
CA LYS A 112 19.38 13.24 2.91
C LYS A 112 20.29 14.45 3.00
N HIS A 113 19.77 15.68 2.81
CA HIS A 113 20.63 16.84 2.58
C HIS A 113 20.24 18.11 3.35
N ASP A 114 18.95 18.35 3.57
CA ASP A 114 18.46 19.63 4.12
C ASP A 114 17.12 19.40 4.86
N PHE A 115 17.19 18.63 5.95
CA PHE A 115 16.01 18.23 6.72
C PHE A 115 15.86 19.11 7.97
N SER A 116 15.08 20.18 7.84
CA SER A 116 14.81 21.10 8.95
C SER A 116 13.79 20.54 9.95
N GLN A 117 13.66 21.18 11.12
CA GLN A 117 12.61 20.84 12.09
C GLN A 117 11.19 21.06 11.52
N ASN A 118 11.02 22.05 10.65
CA ASN A 118 9.72 22.27 9.99
C ASN A 118 9.45 21.18 8.94
N ASP A 119 10.48 20.73 8.20
CA ASP A 119 10.36 19.57 7.32
C ASP A 119 10.03 18.30 8.08
N LYS A 120 10.63 18.09 9.26
CA LYS A 120 10.32 16.96 10.16
C LYS A 120 8.84 16.92 10.52
N LYS A 121 8.28 18.06 10.93
CA LYS A 121 6.85 18.18 11.25
C LYS A 121 5.98 17.83 10.05
N HIS A 122 6.24 18.43 8.89
CA HIS A 122 5.47 18.17 7.67
C HIS A 122 5.63 16.73 7.15
N PHE A 123 6.82 16.14 7.30
CA PHE A 123 7.05 14.74 6.98
C PHE A 123 6.16 13.84 7.83
N ARG A 124 6.12 14.07 9.16
CA ARG A 124 5.29 13.27 10.08
C ARG A 124 3.79 13.45 9.82
N GLU A 125 3.35 14.65 9.48
CA GLU A 125 1.95 14.92 9.08
C GLU A 125 1.57 14.13 7.82
N GLU A 126 2.40 14.19 6.77
CA GLU A 126 2.17 13.45 5.53
C GLU A 126 2.34 11.94 5.68
N LEU A 127 3.25 11.51 6.57
CA LEU A 127 3.44 10.11 6.90
C LEU A 127 2.14 9.56 7.51
N LYS A 128 1.54 10.23 8.49
CA LYS A 128 0.26 9.79 9.10
C LYS A 128 -0.86 9.64 8.07
N ILE A 129 -0.90 10.51 7.04
CA ILE A 129 -1.86 10.39 5.94
C ILE A 129 -1.56 9.15 5.10
N LEU A 130 -0.30 8.97 4.67
CA LEU A 130 0.13 7.81 3.89
C LEU A 130 -0.11 6.50 4.65
N GLN A 131 0.13 6.45 5.96
CA GLN A 131 -0.09 5.27 6.79
C GLN A 131 -1.55 4.84 6.76
N ARG A 132 -2.50 5.78 6.82
CA ARG A 132 -3.94 5.46 6.69
C ARG A 132 -4.27 4.86 5.33
N GLU A 133 -3.71 5.42 4.25
CA GLU A 133 -3.90 4.87 2.90
C GLU A 133 -3.28 3.48 2.76
N LEU A 134 -2.13 3.24 3.39
CA LEU A 134 -1.46 1.93 3.40
C LEU A 134 -2.19 0.90 4.27
N ILE A 135 -2.84 1.30 5.37
CA ILE A 135 -3.71 0.41 6.15
C ILE A 135 -4.87 -0.04 5.28
N VAL A 136 -5.58 0.88 4.63
CA VAL A 136 -6.68 0.53 3.71
C VAL A 136 -6.18 -0.38 2.58
N TYR A 137 -5.02 -0.10 2.00
CA TYR A 137 -4.42 -0.97 1.00
C TYR A 137 -4.11 -2.37 1.55
N THR A 138 -3.60 -2.47 2.76
CA THR A 138 -3.35 -3.75 3.43
C THR A 138 -4.65 -4.55 3.61
N GLN A 139 -5.72 -3.90 4.04
CA GLN A 139 -7.03 -4.55 4.16
C GLN A 139 -7.59 -5.01 2.81
N MET A 140 -7.41 -4.22 1.75
CA MET A 140 -7.73 -4.61 0.37
C MET A 140 -6.98 -5.88 -0.05
N LEU A 141 -5.71 -6.02 0.33
CA LEU A 141 -4.92 -7.22 0.06
C LEU A 141 -5.45 -8.43 0.85
N GLY A 142 -5.84 -8.24 2.11
CA GLY A 142 -6.50 -9.27 2.91
C GLY A 142 -7.79 -9.78 2.25
N ASP A 143 -8.67 -8.88 1.84
CA ASP A 143 -9.91 -9.22 1.13
C ASP A 143 -9.67 -9.92 -0.21
N MET A 144 -8.65 -9.50 -0.98
CA MET A 144 -8.23 -10.20 -2.20
C MET A 144 -7.70 -11.61 -1.90
N ALA A 145 -6.90 -11.76 -0.84
CA ALA A 145 -6.37 -13.04 -0.38
C ALA A 145 -7.47 -13.98 0.16
N GLY A 146 -8.63 -13.42 0.53
CA GLY A 146 -9.74 -14.16 1.13
C GLY A 146 -9.66 -14.25 2.66
N VAL A 147 -8.94 -13.32 3.30
CA VAL A 147 -9.01 -13.11 4.74
C VAL A 147 -10.37 -12.51 5.06
N GLU A 148 -11.14 -13.17 5.93
CA GLU A 148 -12.43 -12.66 6.37
C GLU A 148 -12.25 -11.44 7.27
N GLU A 149 -13.24 -10.55 7.33
CA GLU A 149 -13.16 -9.33 8.17
C GLU A 149 -12.95 -9.65 9.67
N ILE A 150 -13.40 -10.82 10.13
CA ILE A 150 -13.17 -11.29 11.52
C ILE A 150 -11.71 -11.71 11.77
N ASP A 151 -10.98 -12.06 10.70
CA ASP A 151 -9.60 -12.51 10.71
C ASP A 151 -8.63 -11.40 10.25
N ASP A 152 -9.13 -10.17 10.07
CA ASP A 152 -8.31 -9.04 9.62
C ASP A 152 -7.26 -8.69 10.68
N LEU A 153 -6.02 -9.06 10.39
CA LEU A 153 -4.88 -8.89 11.28
C LEU A 153 -4.47 -7.41 11.39
N THR A 154 -4.98 -6.53 10.53
CA THR A 154 -4.83 -5.08 10.72
C THR A 154 -5.56 -4.58 11.97
N LEU A 155 -6.53 -5.35 12.48
CA LEU A 155 -7.32 -5.03 13.69
C LEU A 155 -6.71 -5.59 14.98
N LEU A 156 -5.68 -6.43 14.88
CA LEU A 156 -4.90 -6.82 16.06
C LEU A 156 -4.25 -5.56 16.64
N GLU A 157 -4.36 -5.35 17.95
CA GLU A 157 -3.81 -4.18 18.64
C GLU A 157 -2.35 -3.94 18.22
N GLN A 158 -2.10 -2.82 17.54
CA GLN A 158 -0.77 -2.33 17.14
C GLN A 158 -0.26 -1.28 18.13
#